data_AF-A0A5N7RVF3-F1
#
_entry.id   AF-A0A5N7RVF3-F1
#
_cell.length_a   1.000
_cell.length_b   1.000
_cell.length_c   1.000
_cell.angle_alpha   90.00
_cell.angle_beta   90.00
_cell.angle_gamma   90.00
#
_symmetry.space_group_name_H-M   'P 1'
#
loop_
_entity.id
_entity.type
_entity.pdbx_description
1 polymer ?
#
loop_
_entity_poly.entity_id
_entity_poly.type
_entity_poly.pdbx_seq_one_letter_code
_entity_poly.pdbx_strand_id
1 'polypeptide(L)'
;MLRKNLSTALYFLSLVISVGGTIFVIAIHWPLLIAGKGIGSFSALFIAEYVVVSALLWLIGRVLERRKWLDWAYWLATVIPVVMVIVLPVKFYIE
;
A
#
# COMPACT_ATOMS: atom_id res chain seq x y z
N MET A 1 -22.07 -12.41 -14.32
CA MET A 1 -22.15 -11.59 -13.08
C MET A 1 -21.02 -11.87 -12.10
N LEU A 2 -20.70 -13.14 -11.79
CA LEU A 2 -19.66 -13.51 -10.82
C LEU A 2 -18.30 -12.83 -11.05
N ARG A 3 -17.76 -12.86 -12.29
CA ARG A 3 -16.49 -12.21 -12.68
C ARG A 3 -16.46 -10.71 -12.34
N LYS A 4 -17.57 -10.01 -12.60
CA LYS A 4 -17.69 -8.56 -12.34
C LYS A 4 -17.70 -8.25 -10.85
N ASN A 5 -18.38 -9.07 -10.04
CA ASN A 5 -18.45 -8.91 -8.59
C ASN A 5 -17.10 -9.25 -7.94
N LEU A 6 -16.45 -10.33 -8.37
CA LEU A 6 -15.14 -10.73 -7.89
C LEU A 6 -14.07 -9.67 -8.22
N SER A 7 -14.04 -9.17 -9.45
CA SER A 7 -13.14 -8.06 -9.82
C SER A 7 -13.35 -6.84 -8.92
N THR A 8 -14.60 -6.41 -8.72
CA THR A 8 -14.92 -5.29 -7.83
C THR A 8 -14.45 -5.54 -6.40
N ALA A 9 -14.68 -6.74 -5.85
CA ALA A 9 -14.23 -7.10 -4.51
C ALA A 9 -12.70 -7.06 -4.38
N LEU A 10 -11.96 -7.55 -5.38
CA LEU A 10 -10.49 -7.50 -5.40
C LEU A 10 -9.97 -6.06 -5.48
N TYR A 11 -10.61 -5.20 -6.27
CA TYR A 11 -10.28 -3.77 -6.29
C TYR A 11 -10.51 -3.12 -4.92
N PHE A 12 -11.67 -3.34 -4.30
CA PHE A 12 -11.93 -2.79 -2.97
C PHE A 12 -10.97 -3.33 -1.92
N LEU A 13 -10.66 -4.63 -1.96
CA LEU A 13 -9.68 -5.21 -1.05
C LEU A 13 -8.29 -4.60 -1.26
N SER A 14 -7.86 -4.41 -2.52
CA SER A 14 -6.60 -3.74 -2.82
C SER A 14 -6.56 -2.32 -2.28
N LEU A 15 -7.66 -1.56 -2.43
CA LEU A 15 -7.80 -0.20 -1.92
C LEU A 15 -7.74 -0.16 -0.39
N VAL A 16 -8.49 -1.03 0.28
CA VAL A 16 -8.51 -1.10 1.75
C VAL A 16 -7.12 -1.43 2.29
N ILE A 17 -6.39 -2.36 1.67
CA ILE A 17 -5.02 -2.69 2.07
C ILE A 17 -4.08 -1.50 1.83
N SER A 18 -4.15 -0.83 0.67
CA SER A 18 -3.30 0.33 0.37
C SER A 18 -3.57 1.51 1.32
N VAL A 19 -4.84 1.88 1.49
CA VAL A 19 -5.24 3.00 2.36
C VAL A 19 -4.99 2.65 3.84
N GLY A 20 -5.39 1.46 4.28
CA GLY A 20 -5.19 1.00 5.64
C GLY A 20 -3.71 0.90 6.01
N GLY A 21 -2.88 0.36 5.11
CA GLY A 21 -1.42 0.32 5.28
C GLY A 21 -0.81 1.73 5.36
N THR A 22 -1.27 2.66 4.53
CA THR A 22 -0.82 4.07 4.59
C THR A 22 -1.19 4.73 5.91
N ILE A 23 -2.44 4.58 6.35
CA ILE A 23 -2.91 5.13 7.62
C ILE A 23 -2.12 4.54 8.78
N PHE A 24 -1.85 3.23 8.77
CA PHE A 24 -1.06 2.55 9.78
C PHE A 24 0.36 3.13 9.88
N VAL A 25 1.04 3.28 8.73
CA VAL A 25 2.38 3.89 8.67
C VAL A 25 2.37 5.31 9.19
N ILE A 26 1.40 6.14 8.77
CA ILE A 26 1.30 7.51 9.26
C ILE A 26 1.04 7.50 10.77
N ALA A 27 0.05 6.74 11.26
CA ALA A 27 -0.30 6.74 12.67
C ALA A 27 0.85 6.30 13.59
N ILE A 28 1.62 5.30 13.18
CA ILE A 28 2.66 4.69 14.02
C ILE A 28 4.02 5.35 13.82
N HIS A 29 4.40 5.62 12.57
CA HIS A 29 5.76 6.06 12.25
C HIS A 29 5.90 7.57 12.16
N TRP A 30 4.81 8.35 12.06
CA TRP A 30 4.89 9.81 11.99
C TRP A 30 5.70 10.47 13.12
N PRO A 31 5.57 10.06 14.40
CA PRO A 31 6.41 10.61 15.47
C PRO A 31 7.90 10.29 15.28
N LEU A 32 8.22 9.08 14.81
CA LEU A 32 9.60 8.62 14.57
C LEU A 32 10.23 9.37 13.37
N LEU A 33 9.42 9.64 12.35
CA LEU A 33 9.81 10.40 11.16
C LEU A 33 10.11 11.86 11.50
N ILE A 34 9.23 12.52 12.28
CA ILE A 34 9.45 13.90 12.75
C ILE A 34 10.70 13.98 13.62
N ALA A 35 10.97 12.96 14.44
CA ALA A 35 12.16 12.89 15.27
C ALA A 35 13.47 12.61 14.48
N GLY A 36 13.42 12.50 13.15
CA GLY A 36 14.59 12.22 12.31
C GLY A 36 15.16 10.81 12.50
N LYS A 37 14.42 9.92 13.16
CA LYS A 37 14.87 8.55 13.45
C LYS A 37 14.74 7.63 12.22
N GLY A 38 14.00 8.04 11.20
CA GLY A 38 13.80 7.23 9.98
C GLY A 38 12.85 6.05 10.23
N ILE A 39 12.88 5.05 9.35
CA ILE A 39 12.06 3.83 9.46
C ILE A 39 12.97 2.64 9.76
N GLY A 40 12.57 1.77 10.69
CA GLY A 40 13.26 0.50 10.94
C GLY A 40 13.13 -0.49 9.77
N SER A 41 14.10 -1.37 9.59
CA SER A 41 14.13 -2.38 8.52
C SER A 41 12.88 -3.27 8.48
N PHE A 42 12.38 -3.72 9.65
CA PHE A 42 11.13 -4.48 9.76
C PHE A 42 9.93 -3.70 9.21
N SER A 43 9.84 -2.41 9.53
CA SER A 43 8.75 -1.56 9.07
C SER A 43 8.83 -1.30 7.57
N ALA A 44 10.02 -1.13 7.01
CA ALA A 44 10.21 -1.02 5.56
C ALA A 44 9.78 -2.30 4.83
N LEU A 45 10.14 -3.48 5.36
CA LEU A 45 9.70 -4.78 4.83
C LEU A 45 8.18 -4.94 4.91
N PHE A 46 7.58 -4.59 6.06
CA PHE A 46 6.14 -4.63 6.25
C PHE A 46 5.42 -3.73 5.23
N ILE A 47 5.98 -2.54 4.95
CA ILE A 47 5.42 -1.64 3.93
C ILE A 47 5.52 -2.26 2.53
N ALA A 48 6.69 -2.80 2.19
CA ALA A 48 6.89 -3.47 0.91
C ALA A 48 5.90 -4.65 0.73
N GLU A 49 5.68 -5.44 1.76
CA GLU A 49 4.79 -6.60 1.74
C GLU A 49 3.35 -6.20 1.40
N TYR A 50 2.75 -5.24 2.13
CA TYR A 50 1.35 -4.88 1.84
C TYR A 50 1.21 -4.17 0.48
N VAL A 51 2.22 -3.42 0.02
CA VAL A 51 2.21 -2.83 -1.32
C VAL A 51 2.20 -3.93 -2.38
N VAL A 52 3.02 -4.97 -2.22
CA VAL A 52 3.05 -6.14 -3.13
C VAL A 52 1.71 -6.88 -3.10
N VAL A 53 1.18 -7.21 -1.92
CA VAL A 53 -0.11 -7.91 -1.80
C VAL A 53 -1.24 -7.09 -2.43
N SER A 54 -1.29 -5.79 -2.15
CA SER A 54 -2.27 -4.87 -2.72
C SER A 54 -2.16 -4.80 -4.25
N ALA A 55 -0.95 -4.74 -4.79
CA ALA A 55 -0.70 -4.74 -6.24
C ALA A 55 -1.13 -6.04 -6.93
N LEU A 56 -0.90 -7.19 -6.30
CA LEU A 56 -1.35 -8.48 -6.83
C LEU A 56 -2.88 -8.55 -6.89
N LEU A 57 -3.57 -8.14 -5.83
CA LEU A 57 -5.04 -8.11 -5.80
C LEU A 57 -5.61 -7.17 -6.86
N TRP A 58 -5.04 -5.98 -7.01
CA TRP A 58 -5.40 -5.04 -8.07
C TRP A 58 -5.18 -5.65 -9.46
N LEU A 59 -4.02 -6.28 -9.69
CA LEU A 59 -3.68 -6.88 -10.98
C LEU A 59 -4.65 -8.00 -11.36
N ILE A 60 -4.96 -8.89 -10.41
CA ILE A 60 -5.97 -9.96 -10.61
C ILE A 60 -7.33 -9.33 -10.90
N GLY A 61 -7.75 -8.32 -10.11
CA GLY A 61 -9.00 -7.59 -10.32
C GLY A 61 -9.09 -6.94 -11.71
N ARG A 62 -7.99 -6.36 -12.18
CA ARG A 62 -7.85 -5.69 -13.47
C ARG A 62 -7.87 -6.66 -14.66
N VAL A 63 -7.21 -7.81 -14.54
CA VAL A 63 -7.25 -8.87 -15.56
C VAL A 63 -8.65 -9.48 -15.66
N LEU A 64 -9.35 -9.60 -14.52
CA LEU A 64 -10.74 -10.07 -14.49
C LEU A 64 -11.73 -9.06 -15.06
N GLU A 65 -11.60 -7.76 -14.84
CA GLU A 65 -12.43 -6.77 -15.53
C GLU A 65 -11.77 -5.41 -15.41
N ARG A 66 -11.43 -4.80 -16.54
CA ARG A 66 -10.76 -3.49 -16.50
C ARG A 66 -11.76 -2.39 -16.15
N ARG A 67 -11.59 -1.78 -14.98
CA ARG A 67 -12.41 -0.66 -14.50
C ARG A 67 -11.51 0.55 -14.26
N LYS A 68 -11.41 1.43 -15.27
CA LYS A 68 -10.47 2.57 -15.27
C LYS A 68 -10.57 3.45 -14.02
N TRP A 69 -11.77 3.71 -13.51
CA TRP A 69 -11.94 4.56 -12.33
C TRP A 69 -11.36 3.91 -11.05
N LEU A 70 -11.45 2.58 -10.91
CA LEU A 70 -10.84 1.84 -9.81
C LEU A 70 -9.33 1.71 -9.98
N ASP A 71 -8.83 1.63 -11.23
CA ASP A 71 -7.39 1.71 -11.49
C ASP A 71 -6.82 3.04 -10.97
N TRP A 72 -7.47 4.16 -11.29
CA TRP A 72 -7.04 5.47 -10.80
C TRP A 72 -7.12 5.59 -9.28
N ALA A 73 -8.22 5.11 -8.68
CA ALA A 73 -8.36 5.12 -7.23
C ALA A 73 -7.26 4.30 -6.55
N TYR A 74 -6.93 3.13 -7.11
CA TYR A 74 -5.85 2.27 -6.62
C TYR A 74 -4.51 3.00 -6.69
N TRP A 75 -4.15 3.55 -7.86
CA TRP A 75 -2.88 4.28 -8.02
C TRP A 75 -2.77 5.47 -7.07
N LEU A 76 -3.85 6.22 -6.86
CA LEU A 76 -3.86 7.33 -5.90
C LEU A 76 -3.59 6.84 -4.47
N ALA A 77 -4.18 5.71 -4.08
CA ALA A 77 -3.99 5.11 -2.75
C ALA A 77 -2.59 4.50 -2.55
N THR A 78 -1.97 3.97 -3.60
CA THR A 78 -0.67 3.27 -3.50
C THR A 78 0.53 4.18 -3.72
N VAL A 79 0.41 5.28 -4.46
CA VAL A 79 1.54 6.19 -4.72
C VAL A 79 2.07 6.82 -3.43
N ILE A 80 1.19 7.21 -2.52
CA ILE A 80 1.56 7.84 -1.25
C ILE A 80 2.51 6.96 -0.43
N PRO A 81 2.15 5.70 -0.06
CA PRO A 81 3.03 4.86 0.73
C PRO A 81 4.32 4.49 0.00
N VAL A 82 4.29 4.33 -1.33
CA VAL A 82 5.50 4.08 -2.13
C VAL A 82 6.46 5.26 -2.08
N VAL A 83 5.97 6.50 -2.25
CA VAL A 83 6.78 7.70 -2.14
C VAL A 83 7.35 7.84 -0.73
N MET A 84 6.54 7.56 0.30
CA MET A 84 7.02 7.55 1.69
C MET A 84 8.20 6.58 1.86
N VAL A 85 8.14 5.34 1.37
CA VAL A 85 9.27 4.40 1.47
C VAL A 85 10.52 4.90 0.75
N ILE A 86 10.37 5.47 -0.45
CA ILE A 86 11.51 5.93 -1.25
C ILE A 86 12.20 7.13 -0.62
N VAL A 87 11.43 8.05 -0.04
CA VAL A 87 11.93 9.32 0.51
C VAL A 87 12.47 9.13 1.93
N LEU A 88 11.90 8.21 2.70
CA LEU A 88 12.23 8.07 4.11
C LEU A 88 13.50 7.22 4.29
N PRO A 89 14.51 7.71 5.02
CA PRO A 89 15.74 6.97 5.24
C PRO A 89 15.44 5.69 6.04
N VAL A 90 15.64 4.54 5.40
CA VAL A 90 15.59 3.24 6.06
C VAL A 90 16.85 3.09 6.91
N LYS A 91 16.68 3.02 8.22
CA LYS A 91 17.79 2.75 9.14
C LYS A 91 17.71 1.29 9.58
N PHE A 92 18.80 0.58 9.37
CA PHE A 92 19.01 -0.74 9.93
C PHE A 92 19.34 -0.57 11.42
N TYR A 93 18.30 -0.43 12.24
CA TYR A 93 18.45 -0.69 13.67
C TYR A 93 18.58 -2.21 13.81
N ILE A 94 19.74 -2.66 14.29
CA ILE A 94 19.84 -3.98 14.92
C ILE A 94 19.10 -3.78 16.25
N GLU A 95 17.84 -4.20 16.32
CA GLU A 95 17.12 -4.31 17.59
C GLU A 95 17.77 -5.37 18.47
#